data_AF-T1EHA6-F1
#
_entry.id   AF-T1EHA6-F1
#
_cell.length_a   1.000
_cell.length_b   1.000
_cell.length_c   1.000
_cell.angle_alpha   90.00
_cell.angle_beta   90.00
_cell.angle_gamma   90.00
#
_symmetry.space_group_name_H-M   'P 1'
#
loop_
_entity.id
_entity.type
_entity.pdbx_description
1 polymer ?
#
loop_
_entity_poly.entity_id
_entity_poly.type
_entity_poly.pdbx_seq_one_letter_code
_entity_poly.pdbx_strand_id
1 'polypeptide(L)'
;LLKTGLLTKFQDHWYPEDSFKGSGFRSIRIIEGKLDPTFKLASQSSGLPLDEILEQLPKGLTIWIDPDEVSYRIGETGQVMILY
;
A
#
# COMPACT_ATOMS: atom_id res chain seq x y z
N LEU A 1 4.83 -2.80 12.73
CA LEU A 1 3.36 -2.73 12.84
C LEU A 1 2.72 -2.78 11.45
N LEU A 2 2.89 -1.77 10.59
CA LEU A 2 2.42 -1.82 9.20
C LEU A 2 3.02 -3.01 8.41
N LYS A 3 4.33 -3.26 8.57
CA LYS A 3 5.02 -4.43 7.99
C LYS A 3 4.27 -5.74 8.26
N THR A 4 3.87 -5.99 9.51
CA THR A 4 3.16 -7.22 9.90
C THR A 4 1.80 -7.30 9.22
N GLY A 5 1.03 -6.20 9.19
CA GLY A 5 -0.25 -6.15 8.49
C GLY A 5 -0.12 -6.42 6.99
N LEU A 6 0.92 -5.89 6.35
CA LEU A 6 1.22 -6.15 4.94
C LEU A 6 1.64 -7.60 4.69
N LEU A 7 2.49 -8.17 5.55
CA LEU A 7 2.89 -9.58 5.44
C LEU A 7 1.68 -10.52 5.58
N THR A 8 0.77 -10.24 6.54
CA THR A 8 -0.48 -10.98 6.67
C THR A 8 -1.38 -10.79 5.46
N LYS A 9 -1.52 -9.56 4.95
CA LYS A 9 -2.29 -9.29 3.74
C LYS A 9 -1.75 -10.11 2.57
N PHE A 10 -0.44 -10.13 2.36
CA PHE A 10 0.19 -10.75 1.18
C PHE A 10 0.32 -12.27 1.27
N GLN A 11 -0.03 -12.87 2.41
CA GLN A 11 -0.01 -14.32 2.59
C GLN A 11 -0.84 -15.00 1.49
N ASP A 12 -0.26 -16.04 0.89
CA ASP A 12 -0.80 -16.81 -0.24
C ASP A 12 -1.05 -16.03 -1.55
N HIS A 13 -0.66 -14.76 -1.58
CA HIS A 13 -0.79 -13.85 -2.72
C HIS A 13 0.56 -13.28 -3.14
N TRP A 14 1.64 -14.08 -3.05
CA TRP A 14 2.99 -13.73 -3.49
C TRP A 14 3.50 -14.79 -4.47
N TYR A 15 3.76 -14.40 -5.71
CA TYR A 15 4.10 -15.31 -6.81
C TYR A 15 5.36 -14.85 -7.53
N PRO A 16 6.57 -15.21 -7.08
CA PRO A 16 7.84 -14.79 -7.70
C PRO A 16 7.95 -15.09 -9.20
N GLU A 17 7.29 -16.14 -9.67
CA GLU A 17 7.31 -16.63 -11.04
C GLU A 17 6.35 -15.87 -11.97
N ASP A 18 5.41 -15.10 -11.39
CA ASP A 18 4.47 -14.22 -12.09
C ASP A 18 4.19 -13.00 -11.21
N SER A 19 5.09 -12.02 -11.26
CA SER A 19 5.09 -10.88 -10.33
C SER A 19 3.79 -10.07 -10.38
N PHE A 20 3.16 -9.96 -11.55
CA PHE A 20 1.89 -9.23 -11.72
C PHE A 20 0.68 -9.97 -11.16
N LYS A 21 0.76 -11.30 -10.99
CA LYS A 21 -0.32 -12.07 -10.37
C LYS A 21 -0.54 -11.59 -8.94
N GLY A 22 -1.77 -11.18 -8.64
CA GLY A 22 -2.13 -10.65 -7.32
C GLY A 22 -1.64 -9.23 -7.02
N SER A 23 -0.99 -8.53 -7.96
CA SER A 23 -0.48 -7.16 -7.77
C SER A 23 -1.59 -6.19 -7.35
N GLY A 24 -2.77 -6.27 -7.97
CA GLY A 24 -3.94 -5.46 -7.58
C GLY A 24 -4.38 -5.70 -6.12
N PHE A 25 -4.32 -6.93 -5.64
CA PHE A 25 -4.63 -7.27 -4.25
C PHE A 25 -3.57 -6.73 -3.29
N ARG A 26 -2.28 -6.87 -3.64
CA ARG A 26 -1.17 -6.37 -2.81
C ARG A 26 -1.07 -4.84 -2.81
N SER A 27 -1.58 -4.19 -3.85
CA SER A 27 -1.52 -2.73 -3.98
C SER A 27 -2.12 -2.03 -2.76
N ILE A 28 -1.51 -0.90 -2.40
CA ILE A 28 -1.96 -0.02 -1.33
C ILE A 28 -2.43 1.25 -2.01
N ARG A 29 -3.70 1.62 -1.83
CA ARG A 29 -4.28 2.81 -2.46
C ARG A 29 -4.94 3.72 -1.44
N ILE A 30 -4.78 5.03 -1.65
CA ILE A 30 -5.47 6.08 -0.91
C ILE A 30 -6.43 6.76 -1.89
N ILE A 31 -7.73 6.47 -1.76
CA ILE A 31 -8.79 7.02 -2.63
C ILE A 31 -9.79 7.76 -1.77
N GLU A 32 -10.06 9.03 -2.07
CA GLU A 32 -11.15 9.79 -1.44
C GLU A 32 -11.16 9.72 0.10
N GLY A 33 -9.98 9.74 0.73
CA GLY A 33 -9.84 9.66 2.19
C GLY A 33 -9.98 8.26 2.79
N LYS A 34 -10.12 7.21 1.97
CA LYS A 34 -10.11 5.82 2.42
C LYS A 34 -8.72 5.22 2.28
N LEU A 35 -8.20 4.73 3.41
CA LEU A 35 -6.97 3.95 3.49
C LEU A 35 -7.25 2.46 3.39
N ASP A 36 -6.27 1.73 2.87
CA ASP A 36 -6.26 0.28 2.94
C ASP A 36 -6.39 -0.19 4.41
N PRO A 37 -7.20 -1.23 4.69
CA PRO A 37 -7.42 -1.72 6.06
C PRO A 37 -6.15 -2.05 6.84
N THR A 38 -5.04 -2.36 6.16
CA THR A 38 -3.74 -2.61 6.80
C THR A 38 -3.23 -1.42 7.63
N PHE A 39 -3.64 -0.19 7.30
CA PHE A 39 -3.28 1.01 8.05
C PHE A 39 -4.08 1.19 9.33
N LYS A 40 -5.29 0.60 9.43
CA LYS A 40 -6.12 0.69 10.64
C LYS A 40 -5.43 0.02 11.83
N LEU A 41 -4.87 -1.17 11.62
CA LEU A 41 -4.13 -1.90 12.66
C LEU A 41 -2.82 -1.17 13.02
N ALA A 42 -2.14 -0.59 12.03
CA ALA A 42 -0.93 0.19 12.26
C ALA A 42 -1.21 1.45 13.09
N SER A 43 -2.28 2.19 12.75
CA SER A 43 -2.78 3.36 13.49
C SER A 43 -3.05 2.99 14.95
N GLN A 44 -3.91 2.00 15.22
CA GLN A 44 -4.26 1.56 16.57
C GLN A 44 -3.03 1.18 17.40
N SER A 45 -2.10 0.43 16.80
CA SER A 45 -0.91 -0.04 17.51
C SER A 45 0.14 1.05 17.73
N SER A 46 0.11 2.13 16.94
CA SER A 46 1.03 3.27 17.04
C SER A 46 0.54 4.39 17.96
N GLY A 47 -0.75 4.39 18.29
CA GLY A 47 -1.40 5.50 19.00
C GLY A 47 -1.67 6.73 18.14
N LEU A 48 -1.34 6.70 16.84
CA LEU A 48 -1.62 7.78 15.90
C LEU A 48 -3.02 7.63 15.31
N PRO A 49 -3.88 8.68 15.35
CA PRO A 49 -5.16 8.67 14.67
C PRO A 49 -5.01 8.39 13.17
N LEU A 50 -5.94 7.62 12.60
CA LEU A 50 -5.91 7.28 11.18
C LEU A 50 -6.02 8.53 10.30
N ASP A 51 -6.77 9.54 10.73
CA ASP A 51 -6.95 10.80 10.02
C ASP A 51 -5.65 11.62 9.98
N GLU A 52 -4.86 11.63 11.06
CA GLU A 52 -3.53 12.25 11.05
C GLU A 52 -2.60 11.55 10.06
N ILE A 53 -2.63 10.21 10.01
CA ILE A 53 -1.85 9.44 9.03
C ILE A 53 -2.29 9.80 7.59
N LEU A 54 -3.60 9.91 7.34
CA LEU A 54 -4.16 10.31 6.05
C LEU A 54 -3.69 11.69 5.61
N GLU A 55 -3.70 12.66 6.52
CA GLU A 55 -3.29 14.04 6.25
C GLU A 55 -1.81 14.17 5.85
N GLN A 56 -0.96 13.26 6.34
CA GLN A 56 0.47 13.26 6.00
C GLN A 56 0.80 12.53 4.70
N LEU A 57 -0.16 11.82 4.09
CA LEU A 57 0.06 11.04 2.87
C LEU A 57 -0.35 11.82 1.60
N PRO A 58 0.38 11.68 0.48
CA PRO A 58 -0.01 12.28 -0.78
C PRO A 58 -1.41 11.82 -1.23
N LYS A 59 -2.25 12.78 -1.64
CA LYS A 59 -3.59 12.49 -2.17
C LYS A 59 -3.47 11.66 -3.46
N GLY A 60 -4.26 10.60 -3.56
CA GLY A 60 -4.26 9.71 -4.73
C GLY A 60 -3.01 8.84 -4.85
N LEU A 61 -2.27 8.63 -3.76
CA LEU A 61 -1.15 7.68 -3.73
C LEU A 61 -1.63 6.26 -4.01
N THR A 62 -0.93 5.58 -4.91
CA THR A 62 -1.03 4.13 -5.15
C THR A 62 0.38 3.56 -5.09
N ILE A 63 0.57 2.48 -4.34
CA ILE A 63 1.83 1.74 -4.24
C ILE A 63 1.56 0.30 -4.69
N TRP A 64 2.39 -0.21 -5.59
CA TRP A 64 2.45 -1.62 -5.96
C TRP A 64 3.67 -2.24 -5.30
N ILE A 65 3.46 -3.39 -4.66
CA ILE A 65 4.50 -4.14 -3.95
C ILE A 65 4.47 -5.53 -4.52
N ASP A 66 5.32 -5.76 -5.52
CA ASP A 66 5.36 -6.96 -6.33
C ASP A 66 6.73 -7.65 -6.17
N PRO A 67 6.84 -8.96 -6.49
CA PRO A 67 8.13 -9.60 -6.59
C PRO A 67 9.07 -8.80 -7.50
N ASP A 68 10.26 -8.50 -7.00
CA ASP A 68 11.34 -7.79 -7.68
C ASP A 68 11.08 -6.32 -8.07
N GLU A 69 9.91 -5.75 -7.75
CA GLU A 69 9.62 -4.33 -7.98
C GLU A 69 8.73 -3.73 -6.88
N VAL A 70 9.12 -2.56 -6.37
CA VAL A 70 8.20 -1.67 -5.65
C VAL A 70 8.08 -0.38 -6.43
N SER A 71 6.87 -0.03 -6.82
CA SER A 71 6.59 1.20 -7.57
C SER A 71 5.41 1.95 -7.01
N TYR A 72 5.31 3.24 -7.32
CA TYR A 72 4.23 4.09 -6.85
C TYR A 72 3.81 5.12 -7.89
N ARG A 73 2.60 5.63 -7.72
CA ARG A 73 2.05 6.75 -8.48
C ARG A 73 1.34 7.70 -7.52
N ILE A 74 1.48 9.00 -7.76
CA ILE A 74 0.73 10.04 -7.05
C ILE A 74 -0.26 10.68 -8.03
N GLY A 75 -1.54 10.71 -7.67
CA GLY A 75 -2.61 11.20 -8.54
C GLY A 75 -3.00 10.20 -9.65
N GLU A 76 -4.12 10.46 -10.31
CA GLU A 76 -4.64 9.54 -11.34
C GLU A 76 -3.83 9.57 -12.65
N THR A 77 -3.27 10.73 -12.98
CA THR A 77 -2.49 10.99 -14.19
C THR A 77 -0.98 11.07 -13.93
N GLY A 78 -0.53 10.75 -12.71
CA GLY A 78 0.88 10.76 -12.36
C GLY A 78 1.69 9.69 -13.06
N GLN A 79 3.00 9.92 -13.19
CA GLN A 79 3.94 8.90 -13.66
C GLN A 79 4.11 7.81 -12.60
N VAL A 80 4.28 6.56 -13.05
CA VAL A 80 4.72 5.46 -12.19
C VAL A 80 6.22 5.56 -11.99
N MET A 81 6.64 5.62 -10.73
CA MET A 81 8.03 5.72 -10.31
C MET A 81 8.45 4.43 -9.59
N ILE A 82 9.62 3.91 -9.92
CA ILE A 82 10.20 2.71 -9.29
C ILE A 82 11.01 3.14 -8.05
N LEU A 83 10.80 2.44 -6.93
CA LEU A 83 11.51 2.62 -5.66
C LEU A 83 12.53 1.51 -5.41
N TYR A 84 12.20 0.28 -5.80
CA TYR A 84 13.03 -0.92 -5.68
C TYR A 84 12.83 -1.76 -6.93
#